data_AF-A0A0S1MK15-F1
#
_entry.id   AF-A0A0S1MK15-F1
#
_cell.length_a   1.000
_cell.length_b   1.000
_cell.length_c   1.000
_cell.angle_alpha   90.00
_cell.angle_beta   90.00
_cell.angle_gamma   90.00
#
_symmetry.space_group_name_H-M   'P 1'
#
loop_
_entity.id
_entity.type
_entity.pdbx_description
1 polymer ?
#
loop_
_entity_poly.entity_id
_entity_poly.type
_entity_poly.pdbx_seq_one_letter_code
_entity_poly.pdbx_strand_id
1 'polypeptide(L)'
;MKLMRADMGGAATVTSAAWAIAKLQIPIDLLVCTPLTENMPSGHATKPGDIIYAMNGKSIEVDNTDAEGRLVLADALYYASSVYRPNTVIDVATLTGAMMIALGEAFSGVFSTSDELWSHLDAAGKAEHDRFWRMPFDDCYMRQIDTSNADLCNTGGRLAGSCTAAIFLREFVDGLACNASTTEESGKAADKVAYAHIDIAGAMDCTMPDSYNVKGLTGRPVRSLVEYVRQQAALSK
;
A
#
# COMPACT_ATOMS: atom_id res chain seq x y z
N MET A 1 4.91 -9.47 18.64
CA MET A 1 3.51 -9.17 19.03
C MET A 1 3.31 -7.81 19.71
N LYS A 2 3.99 -7.41 20.80
CA LYS A 2 3.71 -6.09 21.45
C LYS A 2 3.68 -4.88 20.49
N LEU A 3 4.54 -4.88 19.47
CA LEU A 3 4.61 -3.82 18.46
C LEU A 3 3.45 -3.82 17.46
N MET A 4 2.65 -4.88 17.35
CA MET A 4 1.51 -4.96 16.43
C MET A 4 0.37 -3.99 16.78
N ARG A 5 0.42 -3.32 17.95
CA ARG A 5 -0.41 -2.14 18.21
C ARG A 5 -0.19 -1.01 17.19
N ALA A 6 0.95 -1.04 16.49
CA ALA A 6 1.33 -0.09 15.46
C ALA A 6 0.98 -0.58 14.04
N ASP A 7 0.27 -1.70 13.91
CA ASP A 7 -0.17 -2.23 12.60
C ASP A 7 -1.29 -1.38 11.95
N MET A 8 -1.74 -0.36 12.66
CA MET A 8 -2.54 0.76 12.14
C MET A 8 -1.68 1.92 11.63
N GLY A 9 -0.36 1.74 11.50
CA GLY A 9 0.60 2.79 11.14
C GLY A 9 0.30 3.43 9.79
N GLY A 10 -0.13 2.63 8.82
CA GLY A 10 -0.62 3.11 7.53
C GLY A 10 -1.77 4.12 7.69
N ALA A 11 -2.84 3.71 8.38
CA ALA A 11 -4.00 4.56 8.66
C ALA A 11 -3.62 5.82 9.46
N ALA A 12 -2.73 5.69 10.44
CA ALA A 12 -2.24 6.81 11.24
C ALA A 12 -1.51 7.85 10.39
N THR A 13 -0.64 7.40 9.48
CA THR A 13 0.15 8.30 8.63
C THR A 13 -0.72 9.04 7.61
N VAL A 14 -1.61 8.36 6.90
CA VAL A 14 -2.49 9.01 5.91
C VAL A 14 -3.47 9.98 6.57
N THR A 15 -4.02 9.64 7.74
CA THR A 15 -4.92 10.53 8.49
C THR A 15 -4.18 11.77 8.99
N SER A 16 -2.95 11.60 9.51
CA SER A 16 -2.13 12.70 9.98
C SER A 16 -1.68 13.61 8.84
N ALA A 17 -1.32 13.03 7.69
CA ALA A 17 -0.99 13.79 6.48
C ALA A 17 -2.20 14.61 6.00
N ALA A 18 -3.39 14.02 5.93
CA ALA A 18 -4.60 14.74 5.56
C ALA A 18 -4.93 15.89 6.52
N TRP A 19 -4.75 15.68 7.82
CA TRP A 19 -4.91 16.75 8.81
C TRP A 19 -3.92 17.90 8.58
N ALA A 20 -2.65 17.59 8.33
CA ALA A 20 -1.63 18.59 8.02
C ALA A 20 -1.91 19.32 6.69
N ILE A 21 -2.31 18.61 5.64
CA ILE A 21 -2.70 19.17 4.33
C ILE A 21 -3.86 20.15 4.49
N ALA A 22 -4.90 19.78 5.25
CA ALA A 22 -6.03 20.65 5.53
C ALA A 22 -5.62 21.90 6.34
N LYS A 23 -4.73 21.75 7.32
CA LYS A 23 -4.20 22.87 8.12
C LYS A 23 -3.35 23.84 7.31
N LEU A 24 -2.60 23.32 6.34
CA LEU A 24 -1.80 24.10 5.40
C LEU A 24 -2.64 24.71 4.26
N GLN A 25 -3.93 24.36 4.17
CA GLN A 25 -4.85 24.83 3.14
C GLN A 25 -4.31 24.58 1.72
N ILE A 26 -3.66 23.44 1.50
CA ILE A 26 -3.15 23.06 0.18
C ILE A 26 -4.37 22.83 -0.73
N PRO A 27 -4.46 23.51 -1.90
CA PRO A 27 -5.65 23.47 -2.74
C PRO A 27 -5.68 22.19 -3.58
N ILE A 28 -6.10 21.09 -2.98
CA ILE A 28 -6.24 19.78 -3.64
C ILE A 28 -7.49 19.06 -3.14
N ASP A 29 -8.12 18.28 -4.01
CA ASP A 29 -9.14 17.33 -3.62
C ASP A 29 -8.46 16.06 -3.09
N LEU A 30 -8.68 15.78 -1.80
CA LEU A 30 -8.08 14.64 -1.11
C LEU A 30 -9.16 13.74 -0.53
N LEU A 31 -9.09 12.45 -0.85
CA LEU A 31 -9.86 11.38 -0.22
C LEU A 31 -8.92 10.55 0.65
N VAL A 32 -9.35 10.23 1.88
CA VAL A 32 -8.67 9.27 2.74
C VAL A 32 -9.62 8.16 3.12
N CYS A 33 -9.20 6.92 2.91
CA CYS A 33 -9.92 5.71 3.31
C CYS A 33 -9.04 4.90 4.28
N THR A 34 -9.57 4.61 5.47
CA THR A 34 -8.86 3.83 6.51
C THR A 34 -9.75 2.71 7.02
N PRO A 35 -9.67 1.50 6.46
CA PRO A 35 -10.36 0.35 7.04
C PRO A 35 -9.70 0.00 8.39
N LEU A 36 -10.51 -0.22 9.43
CA LEU A 36 -10.04 -0.46 10.79
C LEU A 36 -10.70 -1.72 11.38
N THR A 37 -9.88 -2.68 11.77
CA THR A 37 -10.28 -3.92 12.44
C THR A 37 -9.11 -4.47 13.25
N GLU A 38 -9.40 -5.38 14.18
CA GLU A 38 -8.36 -6.22 14.81
C GLU A 38 -8.24 -7.55 14.05
N ASN A 39 -7.07 -8.18 14.14
CA ASN A 39 -6.84 -9.56 13.70
C ASN A 39 -6.64 -10.46 14.93
N MET A 40 -7.67 -11.23 15.29
CA MET A 40 -7.71 -11.97 16.55
C MET A 40 -8.12 -13.44 16.35
N PRO A 41 -7.46 -14.39 17.04
CA PRO A 41 -7.89 -15.77 17.05
C PRO A 41 -9.20 -15.91 17.85
N SER A 42 -10.15 -16.68 17.30
CA SER A 42 -11.39 -17.05 17.98
C SER A 42 -11.97 -18.32 17.34
N GLY A 43 -13.05 -18.86 17.90
CA GLY A 43 -13.79 -19.98 17.29
C GLY A 43 -14.47 -19.62 15.96
N HIS A 44 -14.52 -18.34 15.59
CA HIS A 44 -15.07 -17.84 14.33
C HIS A 44 -14.04 -17.09 13.49
N ALA A 45 -12.74 -17.20 13.81
CA ALA A 45 -11.69 -16.55 13.04
C ALA A 45 -11.58 -17.17 11.64
N THR A 46 -11.04 -16.38 10.70
CA THR A 46 -10.62 -16.85 9.39
C THR A 46 -9.64 -18.02 9.56
N LYS A 47 -9.74 -19.01 8.68
CA LYS A 47 -8.95 -20.24 8.74
C LYS A 47 -8.09 -20.38 7.49
N PRO A 48 -6.87 -20.91 7.60
CA PRO A 48 -6.13 -21.43 6.45
C PRO A 48 -7.01 -22.34 5.59
N GLY A 49 -7.07 -22.07 4.29
CA GLY A 49 -7.91 -22.75 3.29
C GLY A 49 -9.31 -22.15 3.10
N ASP A 50 -9.70 -21.12 3.85
CA ASP A 50 -10.95 -20.39 3.56
C ASP A 50 -10.82 -19.67 2.20
N ILE A 51 -11.87 -19.72 1.38
CA ILE A 51 -11.98 -18.91 0.16
C ILE A 51 -12.98 -17.79 0.42
N ILE A 52 -12.52 -16.55 0.29
CA ILE A 52 -13.34 -15.35 0.43
C ILE A 52 -13.51 -14.66 -0.92
N TYR A 53 -14.54 -13.84 -1.06
CA TYR A 53 -14.77 -13.04 -2.26
C TYR A 53 -14.58 -11.57 -1.92
N ALA A 54 -13.66 -10.92 -2.61
CA ALA A 54 -13.44 -9.48 -2.49
C ALA A 54 -14.55 -8.68 -3.20
N MET A 55 -14.61 -7.39 -2.93
CA MET A 55 -15.60 -6.47 -3.49
C MET A 55 -15.56 -6.38 -5.03
N ASN A 56 -14.40 -6.63 -5.65
CA ASN A 56 -14.26 -6.69 -7.11
C ASN A 56 -14.69 -8.04 -7.73
N GLY A 57 -15.15 -8.98 -6.90
CA GLY A 57 -15.60 -10.31 -7.31
C GLY A 57 -14.50 -11.37 -7.39
N LYS A 58 -13.21 -11.01 -7.26
CA LYS A 58 -12.11 -11.99 -7.24
C LYS A 58 -12.19 -12.85 -5.98
N SER A 59 -11.99 -14.15 -6.16
CA SER A 59 -11.86 -15.12 -5.08
C SER A 59 -10.43 -15.15 -4.53
N ILE A 60 -10.29 -15.18 -3.21
CA ILE A 60 -8.99 -15.22 -2.51
C ILE A 60 -8.96 -16.42 -1.57
N GLU A 61 -8.01 -17.33 -1.78
CA GLU A 61 -7.64 -18.35 -0.80
C GLU A 61 -6.80 -17.72 0.31
N VAL A 62 -7.27 -17.86 1.55
CA VAL A 62 -6.53 -17.44 2.74
C VAL A 62 -5.68 -18.62 3.21
N ASP A 63 -4.41 -18.68 2.84
CA ASP A 63 -3.47 -19.71 3.33
C ASP A 63 -2.81 -19.29 4.65
N ASN A 64 -2.51 -18.01 4.83
CA ASN A 64 -1.95 -17.47 6.07
C ASN A 64 -2.79 -16.30 6.61
N THR A 65 -3.34 -16.46 7.81
CA THR A 65 -4.21 -15.47 8.47
C THR A 65 -3.45 -14.26 9.03
N ASP A 66 -2.11 -14.32 9.09
CA ASP A 66 -1.21 -13.20 9.42
C ASP A 66 -0.85 -12.37 8.17
N ALA A 67 -1.40 -12.71 7.00
CA ALA A 67 -1.40 -11.90 5.79
C ALA A 67 -2.79 -11.27 5.57
N GLU A 68 -3.35 -10.70 6.63
CA GLU A 68 -4.65 -10.04 6.70
C GLU A 68 -4.63 -8.61 6.12
N GLY A 69 -3.54 -7.87 6.30
CA GLY A 69 -3.49 -6.45 5.95
C GLY A 69 -3.86 -6.21 4.48
N ARG A 70 -3.41 -7.10 3.59
CA ARG A 70 -3.74 -7.06 2.16
C ARG A 70 -5.19 -7.42 1.85
N LEU A 71 -5.83 -8.26 2.66
CA LEU A 71 -7.25 -8.59 2.52
C LEU A 71 -8.12 -7.39 2.88
N VAL A 72 -7.77 -6.70 3.97
CA VAL A 72 -8.46 -5.48 4.40
C VAL A 72 -8.28 -4.35 3.38
N LEU A 73 -7.07 -4.21 2.83
CA LEU A 73 -6.79 -3.22 1.79
C LEU A 73 -7.41 -3.54 0.43
N ALA A 74 -7.61 -4.80 0.08
CA ALA A 74 -8.22 -5.20 -1.19
C ALA A 74 -9.58 -4.50 -1.42
N ASP A 75 -10.48 -4.62 -0.44
CA ASP A 75 -11.80 -3.97 -0.53
C ASP A 75 -11.71 -2.45 -0.44
N ALA A 76 -10.82 -1.91 0.39
CA ALA A 76 -10.64 -0.47 0.54
C ALA A 76 -10.08 0.20 -0.73
N LEU A 77 -9.09 -0.43 -1.37
CA LEU A 77 -8.52 0.01 -2.65
C LEU A 77 -9.61 0.01 -3.72
N TYR A 78 -10.33 -1.10 -3.86
CA TYR A 78 -11.37 -1.21 -4.87
C TYR A 78 -12.50 -0.19 -4.65
N TYR A 79 -12.96 -0.04 -3.40
CA TYR A 79 -13.96 0.97 -3.04
C TYR A 79 -13.49 2.37 -3.39
N ALA A 80 -12.28 2.76 -2.96
CA ALA A 80 -11.74 4.09 -3.20
C ALA A 80 -11.56 4.38 -4.70
N SER A 81 -10.99 3.44 -5.47
CA SER A 81 -10.73 3.63 -6.89
C SER A 81 -12.00 3.60 -7.75
N SER A 82 -12.95 2.70 -7.47
CA SER A 82 -14.14 2.53 -8.31
C SER A 82 -15.23 3.57 -8.05
N VAL A 83 -15.44 3.97 -6.79
CA VAL A 83 -16.50 4.90 -6.39
C VAL A 83 -16.10 6.34 -6.69
N TYR A 84 -14.86 6.72 -6.36
CA TYR A 84 -14.40 8.12 -6.47
C TYR A 84 -13.57 8.40 -7.72
N ARG A 85 -13.03 7.37 -8.37
CA ARG A 85 -12.23 7.47 -9.61
C ARG A 85 -11.14 8.54 -9.55
N PRO A 86 -10.26 8.51 -8.53
CA PRO A 86 -9.18 9.49 -8.40
C PRO A 86 -8.15 9.32 -9.53
N ASN A 87 -7.41 10.39 -9.85
CA ASN A 87 -6.30 10.33 -10.81
C ASN A 87 -5.08 9.58 -10.25
N THR A 88 -4.93 9.54 -8.94
CA THR A 88 -3.81 8.89 -8.25
C THR A 88 -4.30 8.19 -6.99
N VAL A 89 -3.86 6.95 -6.79
CA VAL A 89 -4.11 6.16 -5.59
C VAL A 89 -2.76 5.86 -4.94
N ILE A 90 -2.63 6.21 -3.67
CA ILE A 90 -1.47 5.84 -2.85
C ILE A 90 -2.01 5.15 -1.60
N ASP A 91 -1.61 3.90 -1.39
CA ASP A 91 -1.85 3.22 -0.12
C ASP A 91 -0.55 3.13 0.69
N VAL A 92 -0.71 3.10 2.01
CA VAL A 92 0.39 3.08 2.97
C VAL A 92 0.06 2.02 4.01
N ALA A 93 0.95 1.06 4.23
CA ALA A 93 0.69 -0.04 5.15
C ALA A 93 1.96 -0.58 5.81
N THR A 94 1.84 -1.03 7.04
CA THR A 94 2.86 -1.82 7.76
C THR A 94 2.81 -3.28 7.30
N LEU A 95 2.94 -3.50 5.99
CA LEU A 95 2.37 -4.69 5.35
C LEU A 95 3.22 -5.96 5.50
N THR A 96 4.55 -5.86 5.39
CA THR A 96 5.36 -7.07 5.30
C THR A 96 6.62 -7.05 6.16
N GLY A 97 6.87 -8.17 6.85
CA GLY A 97 8.17 -8.42 7.46
C GLY A 97 9.30 -8.53 6.44
N ALA A 98 9.00 -8.90 5.19
CA ALA A 98 9.98 -8.93 4.10
C ALA A 98 10.57 -7.54 3.81
N MET A 99 9.77 -6.47 3.93
CA MET A 99 10.26 -5.10 3.74
C MET A 99 11.25 -4.70 4.83
N MET A 100 10.97 -5.07 6.08
CA MET A 100 11.89 -4.84 7.20
C MET A 100 13.25 -5.51 6.96
N ILE A 101 13.25 -6.74 6.45
CA ILE A 101 14.50 -7.46 6.13
C ILE A 101 15.24 -6.83 4.96
N ALA A 102 14.52 -6.32 3.96
CA ALA A 102 15.12 -5.76 2.75
C ALA A 102 15.75 -4.37 2.98
N LEU A 103 15.05 -3.47 3.66
CA LEU A 103 15.42 -2.05 3.76
C LEU A 103 15.74 -1.57 5.18
N GLY A 104 15.47 -2.39 6.20
CA GLY A 104 15.58 -2.00 7.60
C GLY A 104 14.66 -0.82 7.94
N GLU A 105 15.11 0.06 8.85
CA GLU A 105 14.35 1.23 9.31
C GLU A 105 14.60 2.49 8.46
N ALA A 106 15.55 2.44 7.52
CA ALA A 106 16.05 3.63 6.85
C ALA A 106 15.09 4.17 5.77
N PHE A 107 14.47 3.27 5.01
CA PHE A 107 13.61 3.60 3.86
C PHE A 107 12.26 2.91 3.99
N SER A 108 11.21 3.58 3.52
CA SER A 108 9.94 2.91 3.20
C SER A 108 9.99 2.42 1.77
N GLY A 109 9.53 1.19 1.51
CA GLY A 109 9.56 0.61 0.17
C GLY A 109 8.37 1.06 -0.65
N VAL A 110 8.59 1.46 -1.91
CA VAL A 110 7.55 1.95 -2.81
C VAL A 110 7.47 1.09 -4.06
N PHE A 111 6.28 0.60 -4.37
CA PHE A 111 5.94 -0.07 -5.61
C PHE A 111 5.02 0.86 -6.39
N SER A 112 5.40 1.24 -7.61
CA SER A 112 4.65 2.23 -8.40
C SER A 112 4.48 1.74 -9.83
N THR A 113 3.27 1.87 -10.37
CA THR A 113 2.97 1.59 -11.79
C THR A 113 3.48 2.69 -12.71
N SER A 114 3.79 3.87 -12.17
CA SER A 114 4.26 5.02 -12.93
C SER A 114 5.66 5.47 -12.47
N ASP A 115 6.56 5.66 -13.44
CA ASP A 115 7.88 6.27 -13.23
C ASP A 115 7.77 7.72 -12.77
N GLU A 116 6.77 8.45 -13.28
CA GLU A 116 6.51 9.83 -12.90
C GLU A 116 6.03 9.93 -11.44
N LEU A 117 5.08 9.08 -11.04
CA LEU A 117 4.61 9.01 -9.66
C LEU A 117 5.75 8.66 -8.70
N TRP A 118 6.60 7.70 -9.07
CA TRP A 118 7.80 7.36 -8.30
C TRP A 118 8.74 8.57 -8.16
N SER A 119 9.03 9.27 -9.26
CA SER A 119 9.95 10.42 -9.24
C SER A 119 9.47 11.52 -8.29
N HIS A 120 8.16 11.82 -8.29
CA HIS A 120 7.57 12.79 -7.37
C HIS A 120 7.64 12.33 -5.91
N LEU A 121 7.35 11.06 -5.62
CA LEU A 121 7.47 10.51 -4.28
C LEU A 121 8.92 10.54 -3.79
N ASP A 122 9.89 10.11 -4.60
CA ASP A 122 11.32 10.14 -4.28
C ASP A 122 11.83 11.56 -4.00
N ALA A 123 11.41 12.54 -4.81
CA ALA A 123 11.74 13.95 -4.60
C ALA A 123 11.21 14.46 -3.25
N ALA A 124 9.95 14.19 -2.93
CA ALA A 124 9.35 14.54 -1.64
C ALA A 124 10.01 13.82 -0.45
N GLY A 125 10.36 12.54 -0.64
CA GLY A 125 11.11 11.71 0.31
C GLY A 125 12.47 12.32 0.67
N LYS A 126 13.19 12.78 -0.34
CA LYS A 126 14.51 13.42 -0.19
C LYS A 126 14.41 14.79 0.45
N ALA A 127 13.44 15.61 0.05
CA ALA A 127 13.24 16.96 0.58
C ALA A 127 12.96 16.96 2.09
N GLU A 128 12.18 16.00 2.57
CA GLU A 128 11.79 15.90 3.99
C GLU A 128 12.66 14.94 4.82
N HIS A 129 13.73 14.38 4.24
CA HIS A 129 14.55 13.36 4.92
C HIS A 129 13.74 12.18 5.48
N ASP A 130 12.67 11.82 4.78
CA ASP A 130 11.80 10.68 5.10
C ASP A 130 11.71 9.81 3.84
N ARG A 131 12.81 9.11 3.61
CA ARG A 131 13.19 8.62 2.28
C ARG A 131 12.41 7.37 1.88
N PHE A 132 12.12 7.29 0.59
CA PHE A 132 11.57 6.11 -0.07
C PHE A 132 12.64 5.35 -0.85
N TRP A 133 12.39 4.07 -1.10
CA TRP A 133 13.18 3.26 -2.02
C TRP A 133 12.27 2.52 -3.00
N ARG A 134 12.57 2.57 -4.29
CA ARG A 134 11.77 1.90 -5.30
C ARG A 134 12.02 0.40 -5.27
N MET A 135 10.95 -0.36 -5.17
CA MET A 135 10.96 -1.81 -5.22
C MET A 135 10.48 -2.30 -6.61
N PRO A 136 10.94 -3.47 -7.07
CA PRO A 136 10.51 -4.03 -8.35
C PRO A 136 9.02 -4.39 -8.31
N PHE A 137 8.27 -3.96 -9.32
CA PHE A 137 6.81 -4.16 -9.42
C PHE A 137 6.45 -4.76 -10.78
N ASP A 138 6.58 -6.08 -10.88
CA ASP A 138 6.56 -6.82 -12.15
C ASP A 138 5.67 -8.06 -12.06
N ASP A 139 5.05 -8.44 -13.18
CA ASP A 139 4.13 -9.59 -13.27
C ASP A 139 4.79 -10.93 -12.98
N CYS A 140 6.13 -11.04 -13.00
CA CYS A 140 6.82 -12.28 -12.67
C CYS A 140 6.50 -12.78 -11.24
N TYR A 141 6.12 -11.90 -10.32
CA TYR A 141 5.73 -12.27 -8.96
C TYR A 141 4.30 -12.81 -8.88
N MET A 142 3.46 -12.58 -9.91
CA MET A 142 2.07 -13.06 -9.95
C MET A 142 1.99 -14.59 -9.85
N ARG A 143 2.94 -15.29 -10.48
CA ARG A 143 3.05 -16.77 -10.49
C ARG A 143 3.18 -17.40 -9.11
N GLN A 144 3.48 -16.61 -8.08
CA GLN A 144 3.58 -17.09 -6.71
C GLN A 144 2.24 -17.06 -5.99
N ILE A 145 1.28 -16.26 -6.49
CA ILE A 145 -0.01 -16.02 -5.84
C ILE A 145 -1.20 -16.48 -6.69
N ASP A 146 -1.01 -17.04 -7.89
CA ASP A 146 -2.08 -17.55 -8.78
C ASP A 146 -2.16 -19.09 -8.81
N THR A 147 -1.61 -19.78 -7.80
CA THR A 147 -1.44 -21.24 -7.78
C THR A 147 -2.52 -21.99 -6.98
N SER A 148 -3.50 -21.26 -6.45
CA SER A 148 -4.59 -21.73 -5.58
C SER A 148 -5.80 -22.30 -6.33
N ASN A 149 -6.77 -22.83 -5.58
CA ASN A 149 -8.12 -23.13 -6.10
C ASN A 149 -9.03 -21.88 -6.20
N ALA A 150 -8.48 -20.70 -5.90
CA ALA A 150 -9.10 -19.39 -6.04
C ALA A 150 -8.29 -18.55 -7.04
N ASP A 151 -8.84 -17.40 -7.47
CA ASP A 151 -8.16 -16.50 -8.41
C ASP A 151 -6.81 -16.01 -7.85
N LEU A 152 -6.73 -15.83 -6.54
CA LEU A 152 -5.53 -15.41 -5.82
C LEU A 152 -5.35 -16.20 -4.52
N CYS A 153 -4.09 -16.39 -4.12
CA CYS A 153 -3.70 -16.78 -2.77
C CYS A 153 -3.16 -15.56 -2.03
N ASN A 154 -3.55 -15.39 -0.76
CA ASN A 154 -3.12 -14.23 0.02
C ASN A 154 -1.63 -14.25 0.42
N THR A 155 -0.89 -15.30 0.07
CA THR A 155 0.56 -15.40 0.31
C THR A 155 1.27 -16.00 -0.91
N GLY A 156 2.46 -15.48 -1.23
CA GLY A 156 3.34 -16.02 -2.27
C GLY A 156 4.50 -16.86 -1.72
N GLY A 157 4.48 -17.18 -0.43
CA GLY A 157 5.59 -17.82 0.26
C GLY A 157 6.69 -16.85 0.71
N ARG A 158 7.87 -17.40 1.01
CA ARG A 158 8.95 -16.66 1.72
C ARG A 158 9.74 -15.71 0.83
N LEU A 159 9.94 -16.04 -0.43
CA LEU A 159 10.79 -15.25 -1.34
C LEU A 159 9.99 -14.06 -1.86
N ALA A 160 10.63 -12.89 -1.93
CA ALA A 160 10.01 -11.67 -2.47
C ALA A 160 8.64 -11.31 -1.85
N GLY A 161 8.45 -11.59 -0.54
CA GLY A 161 7.17 -11.42 0.13
C GLY A 161 6.57 -10.01 0.07
N SER A 162 7.42 -8.98 0.00
CA SER A 162 6.97 -7.59 -0.21
C SER A 162 6.49 -7.35 -1.64
N CYS A 163 7.17 -7.92 -2.65
CA CYS A 163 6.77 -7.80 -4.05
C CYS A 163 5.47 -8.56 -4.34
N THR A 164 5.32 -9.77 -3.80
CA THR A 164 4.08 -10.55 -3.97
C THR A 164 2.89 -9.91 -3.26
N ALA A 165 3.11 -9.28 -2.10
CA ALA A 165 2.09 -8.48 -1.43
C ALA A 165 1.66 -7.26 -2.25
N ALA A 166 2.62 -6.52 -2.82
CA ALA A 166 2.32 -5.36 -3.66
C ALA A 166 1.56 -5.76 -4.93
N ILE A 167 1.94 -6.88 -5.57
CA ILE A 167 1.23 -7.43 -6.74
C ILE A 167 -0.17 -7.88 -6.35
N PHE A 168 -0.35 -8.54 -5.20
CA PHE A 168 -1.68 -8.86 -4.70
C PHE A 168 -2.56 -7.61 -4.57
N LEU A 169 -2.06 -6.52 -3.96
CA LEU A 169 -2.85 -5.28 -3.81
C LEU A 169 -3.24 -4.64 -5.15
N ARG A 170 -2.33 -4.69 -6.14
CA ARG A 170 -2.55 -4.16 -7.49
C ARG A 170 -3.82 -4.73 -8.13
N GLU A 171 -4.12 -6.00 -7.87
CA GLU A 171 -5.27 -6.72 -8.45
C GLU A 171 -6.64 -6.17 -8.02
N PHE A 172 -6.65 -5.25 -7.04
CA PHE A 172 -7.85 -4.63 -6.47
C PHE A 172 -7.97 -3.13 -6.76
N VAL A 173 -7.04 -2.55 -7.53
CA VAL A 173 -7.13 -1.14 -7.95
C VAL A 173 -7.88 -1.05 -9.28
N ASP A 174 -9.09 -0.50 -9.23
CA ASP A 174 -9.90 -0.23 -10.43
C ASP A 174 -9.23 0.85 -11.31
N GLY A 175 -9.29 0.67 -12.63
CA GLY A 175 -8.69 1.59 -13.60
C GLY A 175 -7.25 1.27 -14.01
N LEU A 176 -6.59 0.28 -13.41
CA LEU A 176 -5.34 -0.27 -13.95
C LEU A 176 -5.61 -1.19 -15.14
N ALA A 177 -4.75 -1.14 -16.16
CA ALA A 177 -4.90 -1.89 -17.40
C ALA A 177 -4.92 -3.41 -17.17
N CYS A 178 -4.13 -3.89 -16.20
CA CYS A 178 -4.10 -5.30 -15.80
C CYS A 178 -5.43 -5.81 -15.21
N ASN A 179 -6.29 -4.92 -14.72
CA ASN A 179 -7.59 -5.25 -14.13
C ASN A 179 -8.78 -5.02 -15.07
N ALA A 180 -8.54 -4.62 -16.34
CA ALA A 180 -9.62 -4.41 -17.29
C ALA A 180 -10.35 -5.72 -17.60
N SER A 181 -11.66 -5.79 -17.29
CA SER A 181 -12.51 -6.92 -17.67
C SER A 181 -12.50 -7.05 -19.19
N THR A 182 -12.11 -8.22 -19.69
CA THR A 182 -11.93 -8.55 -21.11
C THR A 182 -13.18 -8.26 -21.94
N THR A 183 -13.31 -7.05 -22.48
CA THR A 183 -14.20 -6.77 -23.63
C THR A 183 -13.58 -5.85 -24.68
N GLU A 184 -12.45 -5.19 -24.42
CA GLU A 184 -11.76 -4.37 -25.44
C GLU A 184 -10.24 -4.57 -25.38
N GLU A 185 -9.70 -5.12 -26.48
CA GLU A 185 -8.29 -5.17 -26.88
C GLU A 185 -7.23 -5.14 -25.76
N SER A 186 -6.96 -6.33 -25.22
CA SER A 186 -5.93 -6.66 -24.22
C SER A 186 -4.47 -6.39 -24.65
N GLY A 187 -4.23 -5.50 -25.63
CA GLY A 187 -2.91 -5.17 -26.15
C GLY A 187 -2.54 -3.67 -26.10
N LYS A 188 -3.45 -2.77 -25.68
CA LYS A 188 -3.21 -1.30 -25.70
C LYS A 188 -3.89 -0.48 -24.60
N ALA A 189 -4.51 -1.10 -23.60
CA ALA A 189 -5.11 -0.33 -22.51
C ALA A 189 -4.02 0.35 -21.67
N ALA A 190 -4.07 1.68 -21.55
CA ALA A 190 -3.22 2.44 -20.63
C ALA A 190 -3.89 2.53 -19.26
N ASP A 191 -3.08 2.61 -18.20
CA ASP A 191 -3.58 2.85 -16.85
C ASP A 191 -4.34 4.18 -16.80
N LYS A 192 -5.56 4.14 -16.27
CA LYS A 192 -6.40 5.34 -16.05
C LYS A 192 -6.10 6.02 -14.72
N VAL A 193 -5.36 5.34 -13.84
CA VAL A 193 -4.99 5.79 -12.50
C VAL A 193 -3.51 5.52 -12.27
N ALA A 194 -2.79 6.49 -11.70
CA ALA A 194 -1.44 6.25 -11.21
C ALA A 194 -1.51 5.60 -9.82
N TYR A 195 -0.87 4.44 -9.64
CA TYR A 195 -0.94 3.70 -8.38
C TYR A 195 0.44 3.52 -7.75
N ALA A 196 0.52 3.75 -6.44
CA ALA A 196 1.68 3.36 -5.64
C ALA A 196 1.28 2.74 -4.29
N HIS A 197 1.94 1.63 -3.96
CA HIS A 197 1.92 1.03 -2.64
C HIS A 197 3.18 1.41 -1.87
N ILE A 198 3.02 1.90 -0.64
CA ILE A 198 4.12 2.23 0.27
C ILE A 198 4.11 1.27 1.47
N ASP A 199 5.06 0.34 1.49
CA ASP A 199 5.28 -0.56 2.64
C ASP A 199 6.21 0.13 3.65
N ILE A 200 5.64 0.47 4.80
CA ILE A 200 6.28 1.23 5.88
C ILE A 200 6.63 0.34 7.07
N ALA A 201 6.52 -0.99 6.95
CA ALA A 201 6.78 -1.91 8.06
C ALA A 201 8.18 -1.68 8.69
N GLY A 202 9.18 -1.42 7.85
CA GLY A 202 10.54 -1.08 8.28
C GLY A 202 10.63 0.24 9.03
N ALA A 203 9.97 1.29 8.53
CA ALA A 203 10.04 2.63 9.09
C ALA A 203 9.12 2.86 10.31
N MET A 204 8.28 1.89 10.65
CA MET A 204 7.25 1.98 11.70
C MET A 204 7.81 2.31 13.09
N ASP A 205 8.91 1.65 13.48
CA ASP A 205 9.57 1.80 14.79
C ASP A 205 11.03 2.23 14.57
N CYS A 206 11.51 3.15 15.39
CA CYS A 206 12.91 3.55 15.40
C CYS A 206 13.60 2.90 16.60
N THR A 207 14.49 1.97 16.32
CA THR A 207 15.35 1.35 17.35
C THR A 207 16.70 2.05 17.47
N MET A 208 17.14 2.68 16.38
CA MET A 208 18.39 3.43 16.28
C MET A 208 18.08 4.93 16.12
N PRO A 209 17.93 5.68 17.23
CA PRO A 209 17.58 7.09 17.17
C PRO A 209 18.66 7.91 16.46
N ASP A 210 18.22 8.95 15.75
CA ASP A 210 19.08 9.93 15.09
C ASP A 210 18.79 11.34 15.63
N SER A 211 19.18 12.37 14.90
CA SER A 211 19.02 13.77 15.34
C SER A 211 17.55 14.23 15.43
N TYR A 212 16.61 13.56 14.76
CA TYR A 212 15.20 13.97 14.71
C TYR A 212 14.20 12.81 14.90
N ASN A 213 14.64 11.56 14.81
CA ASN A 213 13.86 10.38 15.17
C ASN A 213 14.21 9.91 16.58
N VAL A 214 13.23 9.99 17.48
CA VAL A 214 13.34 9.42 18.82
C VAL A 214 12.95 7.94 18.82
N LYS A 215 13.46 7.19 19.81
CA LYS A 215 13.12 5.78 19.98
C LYS A 215 11.60 5.59 20.11
N GLY A 216 11.03 4.70 19.31
CA GLY A 216 9.60 4.38 19.30
C GLY A 216 8.96 4.59 17.93
N LEU A 217 7.62 4.66 17.92
CA LEU A 217 6.84 4.79 16.69
C LEU A 217 7.11 6.15 16.04
N THR A 218 7.44 6.13 14.75
CA THR A 218 8.05 7.28 14.07
C THR A 218 7.06 8.23 13.41
N GLY A 219 5.86 7.74 13.05
CA GLY A 219 4.91 8.48 12.22
C GLY A 219 5.38 8.72 10.78
N ARG A 220 6.41 8.00 10.31
CA ARG A 220 6.88 8.05 8.92
C ARG A 220 5.90 7.29 8.01
N PRO A 221 5.54 7.78 6.81
CA PRO A 221 6.17 8.89 6.09
C PRO A 221 5.33 10.18 6.02
N VAL A 222 4.70 10.64 7.12
CA VAL A 222 3.76 11.78 7.10
C VAL A 222 4.32 13.02 6.41
N ARG A 223 5.57 13.41 6.70
CA ARG A 223 6.17 14.63 6.15
C ARG A 223 6.31 14.55 4.63
N SER A 224 6.79 13.42 4.12
CA SER A 224 6.94 13.23 2.67
C SER A 224 5.61 13.10 1.93
N LEU A 225 4.56 12.57 2.55
CA LEU A 225 3.22 12.59 1.95
C LEU A 225 2.68 14.02 1.82
N VAL A 226 2.84 14.84 2.88
CA VAL A 226 2.45 16.27 2.84
C VAL A 226 3.25 17.01 1.77
N GLU A 227 4.56 16.75 1.68
CA GLU A 227 5.41 17.39 0.68
C GLU A 227 5.06 16.97 -0.75
N TYR A 228 4.80 15.69 -0.98
CA TYR A 228 4.33 15.19 -2.27
C TYR A 228 3.06 15.92 -2.71
N VAL A 229 2.06 16.01 -1.82
CA VAL A 229 0.80 16.72 -2.11
C VAL A 229 1.03 18.21 -2.37
N ARG A 230 1.93 18.85 -1.63
CA ARG A 230 2.31 20.25 -1.85
C ARG A 230 2.91 20.46 -3.25
N GLN A 231 3.79 19.55 -3.70
CA GLN A 231 4.39 19.60 -5.02
C GLN A 231 3.34 19.38 -6.12
N GLN A 232 2.41 18.43 -5.95
CA GLN A 232 1.32 18.20 -6.93
C GLN A 232 0.41 19.43 -7.06
N ALA A 233 0.01 20.04 -5.95
CA ALA A 233 -0.83 21.25 -5.98
C ALA A 233 -0.14 22.46 -6.64
N ALA A 234 1.19 22.48 -6.68
CA ALA A 234 1.95 23.50 -7.41
C ALA A 234 1.99 23.24 -8.92
N LEU A 235 1.96 21.97 -9.34
CA LEU A 235 1.94 21.57 -10.76
C LEU A 235 0.56 21.76 -11.42
N SER A 236 -0.52 21.74 -10.64
CA SER A 236 -1.89 21.93 -11.13
C SER A 236 -2.32 23.40 -11.35
N LYS A 237 -1.41 24.36 -11.17
CA LYS A 237 -1.62 25.79 -11.39
C LYS A 237 -1.10 26.23 -12.75
#